data_AF-A0A7K3WNI4-F1
#
_entry.id   AF-A0A7K3WNI4-F1
#
_cell.length_a   1.000
_cell.length_b   1.000
_cell.length_c   1.000
_cell.angle_alpha   90.00
_cell.angle_beta   90.00
_cell.angle_gamma   90.00
#
_symmetry.space_group_name_H-M   'P 1'
#
loop_
_entity.id
_entity.type
_entity.pdbx_description
1 polymer ?
#
loop_
_entity_poly.entity_id
_entity_poly.type
_entity_poly.pdbx_seq_one_letter_code
_entity_poly.pdbx_strand_id
1 'polypeptide(L)'
;MTKGELIHKINDLEWEDFEVKEAKAELPKSAWSTVSAFANTSGGWLVFGVKQIGRKFEIQGVRNPEKIEQDFLATLRSKQKFNAATNAISVKHVFDDKTVIAFYIPASDKKPIYYNTQSNTFIRRGSADQKATSEEIDAMYREQTFGTKSSEIVPRSSITNLKIKSVKEYRDYMARFNPDVSYNRFEESEFLTKLRVLDTETGNCTFGGLLFFGKREELERFFPDFRIDLLQIPGTSYRNALSRYTYRLNEDEYENLWECYFACFKRLRTEVDVEFKLSTEGFGEELSPGLKAVREALINMLMHADYFSPAHSRIRIFSNHIEFYNPGGLPKPLEELKLKDLSIPRNPVLAKLFRMVKLAENAGYGFDKIESNWYSYNKSAPEYVLDFDSIILKLYTKPKAVSSEQAENDGKMSERCRIDVGTMSERIREVVGKNADAVFLILASNPHISAERIANEINKSQRTIEREIEKLRSAGFIERVGPKLGGYWKIKTGESSKEVE
;
A
#
# COMPACT_ATOMS: atom_id res chain seq x y z
N MET A 1 28.22 -17.70 -0.68
CA MET A 1 27.59 -18.70 -1.57
C MET A 1 28.53 -19.88 -1.72
N THR A 2 28.06 -21.10 -1.51
CA THR A 2 28.83 -22.34 -1.72
C THR A 2 28.78 -22.78 -3.18
N LYS A 3 29.65 -23.72 -3.59
CA LYS A 3 29.61 -24.31 -4.94
C LYS A 3 28.27 -24.98 -5.24
N GLY A 4 27.69 -25.67 -4.26
CA GLY A 4 26.38 -26.33 -4.39
C GLY A 4 25.23 -25.32 -4.53
N GLU A 5 25.23 -24.26 -3.73
CA GLU A 5 24.25 -23.16 -3.85
C GLU A 5 24.31 -22.47 -5.21
N LEU A 6 25.52 -22.25 -5.74
CA LEU A 6 25.70 -21.66 -7.07
C LEU A 6 25.10 -22.56 -8.16
N ILE A 7 25.37 -23.87 -8.11
CA ILE A 7 24.78 -24.84 -9.06
C ILE A 7 23.26 -24.87 -8.93
N HIS A 8 22.72 -24.82 -7.70
CA HIS A 8 21.28 -24.81 -7.49
C HIS A 8 20.64 -23.52 -8.04
N LYS A 9 21.19 -22.34 -7.70
CA LYS A 9 20.67 -21.05 -8.17
C LYS A 9 20.67 -20.95 -9.69
N ILE A 10 21.73 -21.42 -10.34
CA ILE A 10 21.84 -21.47 -11.80
C ILE A 10 20.71 -22.29 -12.46
N ASN A 11 20.11 -23.24 -11.75
CA ASN A 11 19.03 -24.08 -12.29
C ASN A 11 17.61 -23.58 -11.93
N ASP A 12 17.49 -22.47 -11.20
CA ASP A 12 16.20 -21.92 -10.76
C ASP A 12 15.58 -20.96 -11.82
N LEU A 13 14.27 -20.71 -11.76
CA LEU A 13 13.49 -20.07 -12.84
C LEU A 13 13.19 -18.57 -12.65
N GLU A 14 13.32 -18.00 -11.44
CA GLU A 14 13.03 -16.58 -11.16
C GLU A 14 14.07 -15.95 -10.21
N TRP A 15 14.83 -14.95 -10.69
CA TRP A 15 16.01 -14.43 -9.98
C TRP A 15 15.93 -12.93 -9.69
N GLU A 16 15.52 -12.57 -8.49
CA GLU A 16 15.60 -11.17 -8.03
C GLU A 16 16.98 -10.81 -7.46
N ASP A 17 17.75 -11.80 -6.99
CA ASP A 17 19.00 -11.59 -6.24
C ASP A 17 20.24 -12.19 -6.92
N PHE A 18 20.15 -12.53 -8.22
CA PHE A 18 21.21 -13.25 -8.93
C PHE A 18 21.28 -12.87 -10.41
N GLU A 19 22.49 -12.61 -10.91
CA GLU A 19 22.78 -12.22 -12.30
C GLU A 19 24.10 -12.83 -12.77
N VAL A 20 24.15 -13.31 -14.01
CA VAL A 20 25.38 -13.84 -14.64
C VAL A 20 25.85 -12.95 -15.78
N LYS A 21 27.17 -12.82 -15.96
CA LYS A 21 27.77 -12.12 -17.11
C LYS A 21 28.90 -12.94 -17.71
N GLU A 22 28.95 -12.95 -19.04
CA GLU A 22 30.11 -13.43 -19.78
C GLU A 22 31.27 -12.44 -19.55
N ALA A 23 32.26 -12.87 -18.77
CA ALA A 23 33.50 -12.15 -18.54
C ALA A 23 34.65 -13.10 -18.90
N LYS A 24 35.51 -12.69 -19.84
CA LYS A 24 36.63 -13.51 -20.32
C LYS A 24 37.98 -12.96 -19.88
N ALA A 25 38.31 -11.75 -20.33
CA ALA A 25 39.59 -11.09 -20.04
C ALA A 25 39.44 -9.69 -19.41
N GLU A 26 38.26 -9.08 -19.52
CA GLU A 26 37.97 -7.73 -19.07
C GLU A 26 36.62 -7.68 -18.34
N LEU A 27 36.39 -6.59 -17.62
CA LEU A 27 35.14 -6.34 -16.91
C LEU A 27 34.00 -6.05 -17.88
N PRO A 28 32.86 -6.78 -17.81
CA PRO A 28 31.72 -6.53 -18.67
C PRO A 28 31.15 -5.13 -18.42
N LYS A 29 30.93 -4.32 -19.47
CA LYS A 29 30.28 -3.00 -19.32
C LYS A 29 28.86 -3.11 -18.75
N SER A 30 28.17 -4.22 -19.02
CA SER A 30 26.85 -4.55 -18.48
C SER A 30 26.86 -4.93 -17.00
N ALA A 31 28.03 -5.10 -16.38
CA ALA A 31 28.12 -5.31 -14.94
C ALA A 31 27.66 -4.06 -14.15
N TRP A 32 27.86 -2.87 -14.71
CA TRP A 32 27.61 -1.61 -13.99
C TRP A 32 26.13 -1.32 -13.75
N SER A 33 25.27 -1.67 -14.71
CA SER A 33 23.82 -1.59 -14.52
C SER A 33 23.37 -2.55 -13.42
N THR A 34 23.93 -3.76 -13.37
CA THR A 34 23.60 -4.75 -12.34
C THR A 34 24.09 -4.32 -10.96
N VAL A 35 25.30 -3.76 -10.86
CA VAL A 35 25.80 -3.20 -9.60
C VAL A 35 24.88 -2.08 -9.10
N SER A 36 24.46 -1.17 -9.98
CA SER A 36 23.50 -0.11 -9.65
C SER A 36 22.16 -0.70 -9.21
N ALA A 37 21.59 -1.66 -9.96
CA ALA A 37 20.33 -2.32 -9.66
C ALA A 37 20.33 -3.01 -8.29
N PHE A 38 21.34 -3.84 -8.00
CA PHE A 38 21.45 -4.52 -6.72
C PHE A 38 21.70 -3.55 -5.56
N ALA A 39 22.57 -2.55 -5.74
CA ALA A 39 22.83 -1.56 -4.71
C ALA A 39 21.59 -0.70 -4.38
N ASN A 40 20.71 -0.45 -5.35
CA ASN A 40 19.48 0.32 -5.16
C ASN A 40 18.29 -0.50 -4.64
N THR A 41 18.36 -1.84 -4.71
CA THR A 41 17.26 -2.73 -4.28
C THR A 41 17.68 -3.54 -3.05
N SER A 42 17.54 -4.87 -3.10
CA SER A 42 17.74 -5.80 -1.98
C SER A 42 19.17 -6.37 -1.92
N GLY A 43 20.05 -5.95 -2.83
CA GLY A 43 21.34 -6.59 -3.06
C GLY A 43 21.22 -7.86 -3.91
N GLY A 44 22.36 -8.47 -4.26
CA GLY A 44 22.38 -9.67 -5.08
C GLY A 44 23.77 -10.15 -5.48
N TRP A 45 23.82 -11.33 -6.08
CA TRP A 45 25.03 -11.98 -6.58
C TRP A 45 25.21 -11.70 -8.07
N LEU A 46 26.33 -11.08 -8.41
CA LEU A 46 26.81 -10.91 -9.77
C LEU A 46 27.93 -11.91 -10.06
N VAL A 47 27.73 -12.80 -11.02
CA VAL A 47 28.64 -13.91 -11.31
C VAL A 47 29.31 -13.75 -12.67
N PHE A 48 30.63 -13.77 -12.68
CA PHE A 48 31.48 -13.63 -13.86
C PHE A 48 32.03 -14.98 -14.33
N GLY A 49 32.06 -15.17 -15.64
CA GLY A 49 32.57 -16.40 -16.27
C GLY A 49 31.47 -17.43 -16.56
N VAL A 50 30.20 -17.01 -16.52
CA VAL A 50 29.04 -17.84 -16.87
C VAL A 50 28.29 -17.15 -18.00
N LYS A 51 27.96 -17.92 -19.04
CA LYS A 51 27.18 -17.45 -20.18
C LYS A 51 25.79 -18.06 -20.14
N GLN A 52 24.76 -17.23 -20.26
CA GLN A 52 23.39 -17.69 -20.44
C GLN A 52 23.11 -17.89 -21.93
N ILE A 53 22.61 -19.08 -22.29
CA ILE A 53 22.15 -19.44 -23.63
C ILE A 53 20.73 -19.98 -23.49
N GLY A 54 19.74 -19.11 -23.74
CA GLY A 54 18.34 -19.43 -23.47
C GLY A 54 18.11 -19.69 -21.98
N ARG A 55 17.69 -20.92 -21.64
CA ARG A 55 17.51 -21.39 -20.25
C ARG A 55 18.70 -22.17 -19.69
N LYS A 56 19.79 -22.32 -20.45
CA LYS A 56 20.99 -23.05 -20.02
C LYS A 56 22.10 -22.08 -19.66
N PHE A 57 22.90 -22.46 -18.68
CA PHE A 57 24.07 -21.72 -18.27
C PHE A 57 25.32 -22.54 -18.53
N GLU A 58 26.28 -21.92 -19.21
CA GLU A 58 27.53 -22.55 -19.60
C GLU A 58 28.69 -21.88 -18.85
N ILE A 59 29.49 -22.70 -18.17
CA ILE A 59 30.69 -22.23 -17.47
C ILE A 59 31.80 -22.01 -18.50
N GLN A 60 32.14 -20.74 -18.71
CA GLN A 60 33.22 -20.29 -19.60
C GLN A 60 34.52 -20.08 -18.82
N GLY A 61 34.40 -19.62 -17.58
CA GLY A 61 35.51 -19.20 -16.73
C GLY A 61 36.10 -17.85 -17.14
N VAL A 62 36.94 -17.31 -16.25
CA VAL A 62 37.73 -16.09 -16.44
C VAL A 62 39.21 -16.43 -16.61
N ARG A 63 39.92 -15.73 -17.51
CA ARG A 63 41.34 -16.01 -17.81
C ARG A 63 42.32 -15.52 -16.73
N ASN A 64 42.04 -14.37 -16.10
CA ASN A 64 42.88 -13.78 -15.05
C ASN A 64 42.01 -13.42 -13.84
N PRO A 65 41.67 -14.39 -12.98
CA PRO A 65 40.70 -14.19 -11.92
C PRO A 65 41.11 -13.09 -10.92
N GLU A 66 42.38 -13.09 -10.50
CA GLU A 66 42.94 -12.15 -9.53
C GLU A 66 42.86 -10.71 -10.05
N LYS A 67 43.22 -10.50 -11.32
CA LYS A 67 43.17 -9.18 -11.94
C LYS A 67 41.74 -8.68 -12.07
N ILE A 68 40.81 -9.54 -12.54
CA ILE A 68 39.39 -9.17 -12.68
C ILE A 68 38.78 -8.82 -11.32
N GLU A 69 39.09 -9.62 -10.29
CA GLU A 69 38.68 -9.36 -8.91
C GLU A 69 39.19 -8.00 -8.41
N GLN A 70 40.49 -7.75 -8.56
CA GLN A 70 41.11 -6.50 -8.13
C GLN A 70 40.54 -5.29 -8.88
N ASP A 71 40.46 -5.37 -10.21
CA ASP A 71 39.97 -4.28 -11.06
C ASP A 71 38.50 -3.96 -10.72
N PHE A 72 37.67 -4.99 -10.50
CA PHE A 72 36.27 -4.80 -10.13
C PHE A 72 36.15 -4.11 -8.77
N LEU A 73 36.79 -4.66 -7.73
CA LEU A 73 36.73 -4.12 -6.37
C LEU A 73 37.31 -2.70 -6.27
N ALA A 74 38.41 -2.42 -6.99
CA ALA A 74 38.98 -1.08 -7.07
C ALA A 74 38.02 -0.09 -7.74
N THR A 75 37.36 -0.51 -8.83
CA THR A 75 36.38 0.33 -9.54
C THR A 75 35.22 0.72 -8.63
N LEU A 76 34.66 -0.24 -7.88
CA LEU A 76 33.55 0.01 -6.94
C LEU A 76 33.91 1.02 -5.84
N ARG A 77 35.16 1.01 -5.36
CA ARG A 77 35.62 1.91 -4.28
C ARG A 77 36.12 3.26 -4.74
N SER A 78 36.52 3.39 -6.00
CA SER A 78 37.18 4.59 -6.56
C SER A 78 36.37 5.89 -6.46
N LYS A 79 35.03 5.81 -6.34
CA LYS A 79 34.08 6.94 -6.50
C LYS A 79 34.18 7.69 -7.85
N GLN A 80 34.97 7.20 -8.80
CA GLN A 80 35.03 7.75 -10.16
C GLN A 80 33.94 7.16 -11.02
N LYS A 81 33.74 5.83 -10.91
CA LYS A 81 32.74 5.12 -11.71
C LYS A 81 31.33 5.30 -11.15
N PHE A 82 31.18 5.24 -9.83
CA PHE A 82 29.92 5.37 -9.11
C PHE A 82 29.92 6.64 -8.25
N ASN A 83 28.75 7.23 -8.07
CA ASN A 83 28.58 8.45 -7.26
C ASN A 83 28.89 8.26 -5.77
N ALA A 84 28.82 7.03 -5.27
CA ALA A 84 29.24 6.66 -3.93
C ALA A 84 30.07 5.37 -3.97
N ALA A 85 30.89 5.16 -2.95
CA ALA A 85 31.67 3.94 -2.82
C ALA A 85 30.72 2.76 -2.55
N THR A 86 30.80 1.74 -3.40
CA THR A 86 30.07 0.48 -3.23
C THR A 86 31.03 -0.60 -2.75
N ASN A 87 30.53 -1.54 -1.96
CA ASN A 87 31.30 -2.70 -1.51
C ASN A 87 30.82 -3.95 -2.25
N ALA A 88 31.69 -4.95 -2.32
CA ALA A 88 31.31 -6.29 -2.76
C ALA A 88 32.10 -7.33 -1.97
N ILE A 89 31.47 -8.48 -1.72
CA ILE A 89 32.16 -9.67 -1.19
C ILE A 89 32.41 -10.61 -2.36
N SER A 90 33.67 -10.92 -2.64
CA SER A 90 34.05 -11.83 -3.71
C SER A 90 34.23 -13.28 -3.21
N VAL A 91 33.81 -14.23 -4.02
CA VAL A 91 34.03 -15.67 -3.83
C VAL A 91 34.45 -16.28 -5.16
N LYS A 92 35.54 -17.05 -5.17
CA LYS A 92 36.03 -17.77 -6.35
C LYS A 92 35.64 -19.23 -6.29
N HIS A 93 35.17 -19.78 -7.41
CA HIS A 93 34.81 -21.19 -7.56
C HIS A 93 35.50 -21.78 -8.78
N VAL A 94 36.02 -23.00 -8.65
CA VAL A 94 36.68 -23.73 -9.74
C VAL A 94 35.79 -24.88 -10.22
N PHE A 95 35.58 -24.94 -11.53
CA PHE A 95 34.81 -25.95 -12.24
C PHE A 95 35.61 -26.43 -13.46
N ASP A 96 36.05 -27.68 -13.47
CA ASP A 96 36.77 -28.29 -14.61
C ASP A 96 37.87 -27.35 -15.17
N ASP A 97 38.76 -26.89 -14.28
CA ASP A 97 39.85 -25.94 -14.52
C ASP A 97 39.44 -24.52 -14.97
N LYS A 98 38.14 -24.21 -14.97
CA LYS A 98 37.60 -22.88 -15.22
C LYS A 98 37.25 -22.19 -13.90
N THR A 99 37.79 -21.00 -13.70
CA THR A 99 37.48 -20.18 -12.52
C THR A 99 36.29 -19.27 -12.79
N VAL A 100 35.30 -19.27 -11.89
CA VAL A 100 34.15 -18.37 -11.85
C VAL A 100 34.28 -17.48 -10.63
N ILE A 101 33.95 -16.19 -10.74
CA ILE A 101 33.98 -15.26 -9.62
C ILE A 101 32.57 -14.76 -9.35
N ALA A 102 32.09 -14.92 -8.12
CA ALA A 102 30.81 -14.40 -7.67
C ALA A 102 31.05 -13.22 -6.73
N PHE A 103 30.40 -12.09 -7.01
CA PHE A 103 30.42 -10.89 -6.18
C PHE A 103 29.05 -10.68 -5.56
N TYR A 104 28.97 -10.65 -4.24
CA TYR A 104 27.76 -10.18 -3.56
C TYR A 104 27.81 -8.67 -3.43
N ILE A 105 26.87 -7.99 -4.09
CA ILE A 105 26.64 -6.55 -4.00
C ILE A 105 25.55 -6.33 -2.94
N PRO A 106 25.86 -5.74 -1.77
CA PRO A 106 24.86 -5.41 -0.78
C PRO A 106 24.02 -4.21 -1.25
N ALA A 107 22.78 -4.14 -0.76
CA ALA A 107 22.01 -2.90 -0.82
C ALA A 107 22.80 -1.76 -0.18
N SER A 108 22.80 -0.59 -0.82
CA SER A 108 23.47 0.61 -0.30
C SER A 108 22.54 1.41 0.62
N ASP A 109 23.13 2.05 1.61
CA ASP A 109 22.54 3.09 2.45
C ASP A 109 22.54 4.48 1.80
N LYS A 110 23.17 4.64 0.62
CA LYS A 110 23.38 5.91 -0.09
C LYS A 110 22.69 5.94 -1.45
N LYS A 111 21.52 5.30 -1.56
CA LYS A 111 20.70 5.28 -2.79
C LYS A 111 20.30 6.71 -3.18
N PRO A 112 20.29 7.13 -4.45
CA PRO A 112 20.56 6.32 -5.61
C PRO A 112 22.06 6.10 -5.81
N ILE A 113 22.40 4.86 -6.14
CA ILE A 113 23.70 4.47 -6.68
C ILE A 113 23.58 4.44 -8.19
N TYR A 114 24.34 5.30 -8.87
CA TYR A 114 24.39 5.38 -10.32
C TYR A 114 25.85 5.43 -10.80
N TYR A 115 26.06 5.01 -12.05
CA TYR A 115 27.40 5.06 -12.66
C TYR A 115 27.52 6.15 -13.72
N ASN A 116 28.62 6.89 -13.69
CA ASN A 116 28.91 8.08 -14.52
C ASN A 116 27.91 9.25 -14.34
N THR A 117 26.62 9.06 -14.62
CA THR A 117 25.58 10.10 -14.62
C THR A 117 24.33 9.60 -13.88
N GLN A 118 23.57 10.52 -13.27
CA GLN A 118 22.36 10.19 -12.51
C GLN A 118 21.32 9.43 -13.33
N SER A 119 21.25 9.70 -14.63
CA SER A 119 20.39 8.94 -15.55
C SER A 119 20.74 7.46 -15.62
N ASN A 120 21.94 7.02 -15.24
CA ASN A 120 22.31 5.61 -15.16
C ASN A 120 22.04 5.03 -13.76
N THR A 121 20.89 5.37 -13.19
CA THR A 121 20.34 4.70 -12.01
C THR A 121 19.52 3.51 -12.49
N PHE A 122 19.79 2.32 -11.94
CA PHE A 122 19.04 1.11 -12.24
C PHE A 122 18.42 0.54 -10.96
N ILE A 123 17.29 -0.14 -11.11
CA ILE A 123 16.64 -0.96 -10.09
C ILE A 123 16.44 -2.36 -10.63
N ARG A 124 16.36 -3.34 -9.74
CA ARG A 124 16.03 -4.72 -10.08
C ARG A 124 14.51 -4.91 -9.99
N ARG A 125 13.88 -5.36 -11.07
CA ARG A 125 12.46 -5.78 -11.09
C ARG A 125 12.40 -7.17 -11.70
N GLY A 126 12.07 -8.18 -10.89
CA GLY A 126 12.19 -9.59 -11.29
C GLY A 126 13.64 -9.92 -11.70
N SER A 127 13.81 -10.57 -12.86
CA SER A 127 15.12 -10.97 -13.38
C SER A 127 15.83 -9.90 -14.21
N ALA A 128 15.34 -8.66 -14.26
CA ALA A 128 15.84 -7.63 -15.15
C ALA A 128 16.34 -6.39 -14.40
N ASP A 129 17.48 -5.86 -14.87
CA ASP A 129 17.95 -4.53 -14.51
C ASP A 129 17.18 -3.50 -15.34
N GLN A 130 16.31 -2.72 -14.70
CA GLN A 130 15.55 -1.66 -15.35
C GLN A 130 16.09 -0.30 -14.96
N LYS A 131 16.04 0.65 -15.89
CA LYS A 131 16.43 2.03 -15.62
C LYS A 131 15.39 2.66 -14.69
N ALA A 132 15.83 3.26 -13.60
CA ALA A 132 14.94 3.91 -12.66
C ALA A 132 14.26 5.12 -13.31
N THR A 133 12.99 5.35 -13.01
CA THR A 133 12.29 6.56 -13.41
C THR A 133 12.78 7.77 -12.59
N SER A 134 12.45 8.98 -13.03
CA SER A 134 12.78 10.19 -12.26
C SER A 134 12.14 10.15 -10.87
N GLU A 135 10.91 9.64 -10.77
CA GLU A 135 10.16 9.51 -9.53
C GLU A 135 10.82 8.52 -8.56
N GLU A 136 11.31 7.39 -9.07
CA GLU A 136 12.05 6.38 -8.29
C GLU A 136 13.41 6.95 -7.83
N ILE A 137 14.12 7.69 -8.68
CA ILE A 137 15.37 8.37 -8.31
C ILE A 137 15.12 9.40 -7.21
N ASP A 138 14.07 10.21 -7.34
CA ASP A 138 13.71 11.20 -6.33
C ASP A 138 13.31 10.53 -5.00
N ALA A 139 12.60 9.40 -5.06
CA ALA A 139 12.30 8.59 -3.89
C ALA A 139 13.58 8.10 -3.19
N MET A 140 14.57 7.63 -3.95
CA MET A 140 15.87 7.23 -3.37
C MET A 140 16.56 8.37 -2.61
N TYR A 141 16.56 9.60 -3.14
CA TYR A 141 17.14 10.74 -2.43
C TYR A 141 16.38 11.08 -1.15
N ARG A 142 15.04 11.02 -1.18
CA ARG A 142 14.22 11.20 0.03
C ARG A 142 14.53 10.13 1.07
N GLU A 143 14.76 8.89 0.64
CA GLU A 143 15.15 7.78 1.50
C GLU A 143 16.56 7.89 2.11
N GLN A 144 17.50 8.63 1.51
CA GLN A 144 18.78 8.92 2.22
C GLN A 144 18.55 9.69 3.53
N THR A 145 17.49 10.49 3.57
CA THR A 145 17.08 11.26 4.74
C THR A 145 16.01 10.53 5.58
N PHE A 146 15.85 9.22 5.37
CA PHE A 146 14.93 8.40 6.14
C PHE A 146 15.22 8.53 7.63
N GLY A 147 14.18 8.86 8.41
CA GLY A 147 14.31 9.03 9.85
C GLY A 147 14.84 10.40 10.30
N THR A 148 15.39 11.24 9.41
CA THR A 148 15.95 12.55 9.82
C THR A 148 15.02 13.70 9.49
N LYS A 149 14.28 13.64 8.38
CA LYS A 149 13.45 14.74 7.88
C LYS A 149 12.54 15.38 8.92
N SER A 150 11.79 14.57 9.67
CA SER A 150 10.90 15.09 10.72
C SER A 150 11.60 15.87 11.83
N SER A 151 12.93 15.71 11.99
CA SER A 151 13.75 16.43 12.97
C SER A 151 14.43 17.69 12.40
N GLU A 152 14.45 17.87 11.07
CA GLU A 152 15.05 19.04 10.45
C GLU A 152 14.23 20.30 10.78
N ILE A 153 14.91 21.43 10.87
CA ILE A 153 14.34 22.73 11.23
C ILE A 153 13.63 23.34 10.02
N VAL A 154 12.43 23.87 10.26
CA VAL A 154 11.71 24.73 9.31
C VAL A 154 12.26 26.15 9.43
N PRO A 155 12.97 26.68 8.40
CA PRO A 155 13.59 28.00 8.50
C PRO A 155 12.57 29.11 8.71
N ARG A 156 12.90 30.09 9.55
CA ARG A 156 12.06 31.28 9.83
C ARG A 156 10.66 30.92 10.36
N SER A 157 10.56 29.84 11.14
CA SER A 157 9.34 29.43 11.82
C SER A 157 9.46 29.65 13.33
N SER A 158 8.36 29.55 14.05
CA SER A 158 8.31 29.60 15.50
C SER A 158 7.02 28.98 16.00
N ILE A 159 6.79 29.00 17.31
CA ILE A 159 5.53 28.56 17.93
C ILE A 159 4.27 29.20 17.30
N THR A 160 4.38 30.40 16.70
CA THR A 160 3.24 31.08 16.07
C THR A 160 2.73 30.40 14.79
N ASN A 161 3.53 29.52 14.18
CA ASN A 161 3.14 28.69 13.03
C ASN A 161 2.34 27.45 13.47
N LEU A 162 2.27 27.17 14.77
CA LEU A 162 1.47 26.07 15.32
C LEU A 162 0.04 26.53 15.63
N LYS A 163 -0.90 25.61 15.48
CA LYS A 163 -2.27 25.73 15.92
C LYS A 163 -2.36 25.42 17.41
N ILE A 164 -2.42 26.49 18.21
CA ILE A 164 -2.44 26.42 19.68
C ILE A 164 -3.56 25.52 20.22
N LYS A 165 -4.71 25.46 19.55
CA LYS A 165 -5.81 24.57 19.92
C LYS A 165 -5.37 23.09 19.90
N SER A 166 -4.73 22.64 18.83
CA SER A 166 -4.25 21.26 18.69
C SER A 166 -3.18 20.93 19.74
N VAL A 167 -2.29 21.88 20.06
CA VAL A 167 -1.29 21.72 21.13
C VAL A 167 -1.95 21.54 22.50
N LYS A 168 -2.97 22.35 22.81
CA LYS A 168 -3.72 22.25 24.08
C LYS A 168 -4.47 20.92 24.17
N GLU A 169 -5.20 20.54 23.12
CA GLU A 169 -5.92 19.27 23.06
C GLU A 169 -4.99 18.05 23.23
N TYR A 170 -3.80 18.10 22.63
CA TYR A 170 -2.79 17.08 22.82
C TYR A 170 -2.29 17.00 24.27
N ARG A 171 -2.02 18.16 24.89
CA ARG A 171 -1.58 18.23 26.28
C ARG A 171 -2.65 17.69 27.24
N ASP A 172 -3.91 18.06 27.02
CA ASP A 172 -5.04 17.55 27.79
C ASP A 172 -5.22 16.04 27.61
N TYR A 173 -5.06 15.54 26.38
CA TYR A 173 -5.11 14.11 26.09
C TYR A 173 -3.98 13.37 26.81
N MET A 174 -2.75 13.88 26.72
CA MET A 174 -1.59 13.31 27.41
C MET A 174 -1.80 13.25 28.94
N ALA A 175 -2.33 14.31 29.55
CA ALA A 175 -2.60 14.34 30.97
C ALA A 175 -3.65 13.29 31.41
N ARG A 176 -4.63 13.00 30.56
CA ARG A 176 -5.67 11.99 30.83
C ARG A 176 -5.16 10.55 30.68
N PHE A 177 -4.43 10.26 29.60
CA PHE A 177 -4.05 8.88 29.24
C PHE A 177 -2.64 8.50 29.72
N ASN A 178 -1.82 9.49 30.07
CA ASN A 178 -0.47 9.30 30.61
C ASN A 178 -0.18 10.28 31.77
N PRO A 179 -0.95 10.21 32.87
CA PRO A 179 -0.90 11.21 33.94
C PRO A 179 0.46 11.31 34.65
N ASP A 180 1.15 10.18 34.81
CA ASP A 180 2.42 10.11 35.56
C ASP A 180 3.64 10.62 34.76
N VAL A 181 3.46 10.91 33.47
CA VAL A 181 4.55 11.37 32.62
C VAL A 181 5.02 12.76 33.05
N SER A 182 6.33 12.93 33.21
CA SER A 182 6.92 14.19 33.71
C SER A 182 6.57 15.39 32.84
N TYR A 183 6.19 15.16 31.57
CA TYR A 183 5.87 16.18 30.59
C TYR A 183 4.65 17.02 30.95
N ASN A 184 3.72 16.50 31.76
CA ASN A 184 2.56 17.24 32.21
C ASN A 184 2.95 18.50 33.02
N ARG A 185 4.13 18.49 33.66
CA ARG A 185 4.62 19.54 34.56
C ARG A 185 5.44 20.64 33.86
N PHE A 186 5.81 20.47 32.60
CA PHE A 186 6.66 21.45 31.92
C PHE A 186 5.87 22.67 31.45
N GLU A 187 6.51 23.84 31.45
CA GLU A 187 5.96 25.02 30.77
C GLU A 187 5.89 24.79 29.25
N GLU A 188 5.03 25.53 28.54
CA GLU A 188 4.71 25.25 27.13
C GLU A 188 5.96 25.17 26.22
N SER A 189 6.90 26.12 26.34
CA SER A 189 8.13 26.13 25.55
C SER A 189 9.02 24.91 25.84
N GLU A 190 9.20 24.55 27.12
CA GLU A 190 9.98 23.38 27.53
C GLU A 190 9.29 22.07 27.08
N PHE A 191 7.97 22.01 27.17
CA PHE A 191 7.15 20.90 26.71
C PHE A 191 7.36 20.65 25.21
N LEU A 192 7.24 21.69 24.38
CA LEU A 192 7.37 21.58 22.92
C LEU A 192 8.79 21.25 22.47
N THR A 193 9.81 21.83 23.10
CA THR A 193 11.21 21.51 22.82
C THR A 193 11.58 20.09 23.23
N LYS A 194 11.17 19.62 24.42
CA LYS A 194 11.39 18.23 24.85
C LYS A 194 10.62 17.22 24.01
N LEU A 195 9.50 17.60 23.38
CA LEU A 195 8.81 16.77 22.40
C LEU A 195 9.46 16.81 21.00
N ARG A 196 10.44 17.70 20.78
CA ARG A 196 11.09 17.98 19.48
C ARG A 196 10.14 18.58 18.46
N VAL A 197 9.09 19.26 18.93
CA VAL A 197 8.21 20.09 18.09
C VAL A 197 8.93 21.38 17.72
N LEU A 198 9.61 21.97 18.70
CA LEU A 198 10.50 23.11 18.52
C LEU A 198 11.95 22.67 18.72
N ASP A 199 12.84 23.30 17.96
CA ASP A 199 14.27 23.20 18.18
C ASP A 199 14.68 23.99 19.43
N THR A 200 15.63 23.45 20.19
CA THR A 200 16.01 24.00 21.50
C THR A 200 16.90 25.23 21.37
N GLU A 201 17.72 25.31 20.32
CA GLU A 201 18.67 26.40 20.12
C GLU A 201 18.02 27.60 19.43
N THR A 202 17.23 27.33 18.39
CA THR A 202 16.66 28.37 17.52
C THR A 202 15.23 28.75 17.88
N GLY A 203 14.47 27.89 18.58
CA GLY A 203 13.04 28.06 18.81
C GLY A 203 12.17 27.87 17.57
N ASN A 204 12.77 27.49 16.43
CA ASN A 204 12.05 27.20 15.19
C ASN A 204 11.30 25.87 15.30
N CYS A 205 10.24 25.69 14.53
CA CYS A 205 9.58 24.40 14.39
C CYS A 205 10.49 23.38 13.71
N THR A 206 10.37 22.11 14.11
CA THR A 206 10.82 20.99 13.27
C THR A 206 9.74 20.67 12.23
N PHE A 207 10.09 20.00 11.12
CA PHE A 207 9.08 19.53 10.16
C PHE A 207 8.06 18.60 10.81
N GLY A 208 8.48 17.73 11.73
CA GLY A 208 7.58 16.86 12.47
C GLY A 208 6.65 17.63 13.40
N GLY A 209 7.16 18.67 14.06
CA GLY A 209 6.35 19.59 14.86
C GLY A 209 5.31 20.33 14.03
N LEU A 210 5.71 20.84 12.87
CA LEU A 210 4.81 21.52 11.95
C LEU A 210 3.77 20.56 11.37
N LEU A 211 4.14 19.36 10.89
CA LEU A 211 3.20 18.34 10.42
C LEU A 211 2.14 17.99 11.48
N PHE A 212 2.56 17.87 12.75
CA PHE A 212 1.68 17.39 13.80
C PHE A 212 0.78 18.47 14.41
N PHE A 213 1.25 19.72 14.49
CA PHE A 213 0.54 20.82 15.16
C PHE A 213 0.39 22.10 14.33
N GLY A 214 0.89 22.14 13.10
CA GLY A 214 0.91 23.32 12.24
C GLY A 214 -0.48 23.82 11.89
N LYS A 215 -0.54 25.10 11.50
CA LYS A 215 -1.70 25.66 10.82
C LYS A 215 -1.69 25.26 9.34
N ARG A 216 -2.86 25.16 8.73
CA ARG A 216 -2.98 24.77 7.32
C ARG A 216 -2.12 25.62 6.38
N GLU A 217 -2.17 26.95 6.51
CA GLU A 217 -1.44 27.87 5.63
C GLU A 217 0.09 27.73 5.73
N GLU A 218 0.59 27.27 6.88
CA GLU A 218 2.01 27.00 7.09
C GLU A 218 2.39 25.63 6.56
N LEU A 219 1.51 24.63 6.71
CA LEU A 219 1.73 23.31 6.13
C LEU A 219 1.80 23.38 4.61
N GLU A 220 0.86 24.04 3.95
CA GLU A 220 0.83 24.19 2.49
C GLU A 220 2.07 24.92 1.94
N ARG A 221 2.72 25.77 2.74
CA ARG A 221 3.96 26.45 2.37
C ARG A 221 5.15 25.49 2.25
N PHE A 222 5.25 24.50 3.14
CA PHE A 222 6.40 23.59 3.23
C PHE A 222 6.11 22.19 2.68
N PHE A 223 4.84 21.83 2.58
CA PHE A 223 4.31 20.57 2.10
C PHE A 223 3.14 20.87 1.14
N PRO A 224 3.43 21.33 -0.09
CA PRO A 224 2.40 21.78 -1.03
C PRO A 224 1.39 20.69 -1.39
N ASP A 225 1.81 19.43 -1.30
CA ASP A 225 0.98 18.25 -1.57
C ASP A 225 0.44 17.58 -0.29
N PHE A 226 0.50 18.27 0.86
CA PHE A 226 -0.01 17.72 2.13
C PHE A 226 -1.51 17.49 2.09
N ARG A 227 -1.88 16.22 1.93
CA ARG A 227 -3.25 15.75 2.05
C ARG A 227 -3.28 14.32 2.54
N ILE A 228 -4.30 13.98 3.31
CA ILE A 228 -4.67 12.60 3.63
C ILE A 228 -6.12 12.41 3.20
N ASP A 229 -6.34 11.58 2.19
CA ASP A 229 -7.70 11.25 1.75
C ASP A 229 -8.25 10.07 2.54
N LEU A 230 -9.50 10.16 2.99
CA LEU A 230 -10.29 9.02 3.43
C LEU A 230 -11.55 8.94 2.58
N LEU A 231 -11.71 7.84 1.85
CA LEU A 231 -12.80 7.60 0.92
C LEU A 231 -13.55 6.34 1.32
N GLN A 232 -14.88 6.38 1.31
CA GLN A 232 -15.71 5.18 1.33
C GLN A 232 -16.23 4.89 -0.07
N ILE A 233 -15.99 3.68 -0.55
CA ILE A 233 -16.26 3.26 -1.92
C ILE A 233 -17.31 2.14 -1.86
N PRO A 234 -18.49 2.30 -2.49
CA PRO A 234 -19.58 1.32 -2.42
C PRO A 234 -19.35 0.17 -3.41
N GLY A 235 -18.25 -0.55 -3.22
CA GLY A 235 -17.83 -1.68 -4.05
C GLY A 235 -16.61 -2.38 -3.44
N THR A 236 -16.22 -3.52 -4.00
CA THR A 236 -14.96 -4.20 -3.63
C THR A 236 -13.75 -3.67 -4.42
N SER A 237 -13.99 -2.75 -5.36
CA SER A 237 -13.02 -2.08 -6.22
C SER A 237 -13.66 -0.81 -6.82
N TYR A 238 -12.89 0.04 -7.50
CA TYR A 238 -13.49 1.13 -8.29
C TYR A 238 -14.33 0.62 -9.47
N ARG A 239 -14.00 -0.54 -10.04
CA ARG A 239 -14.67 -1.08 -11.24
C ARG A 239 -16.10 -1.53 -10.98
N ASN A 240 -16.38 -2.00 -9.76
CA ASN A 240 -17.71 -2.47 -9.36
C ASN A 240 -18.46 -1.49 -8.44
N ALA A 241 -17.86 -0.34 -8.13
CA ALA A 241 -18.52 0.68 -7.34
C ALA A 241 -19.54 1.44 -8.19
N LEU A 242 -20.75 1.61 -7.67
CA LEU A 242 -21.81 2.38 -8.34
C LEU A 242 -21.50 3.88 -8.43
N SER A 243 -20.62 4.38 -7.55
CA SER A 243 -20.12 5.74 -7.54
C SER A 243 -18.64 5.75 -7.15
N ARG A 244 -17.94 6.87 -7.40
CA ARG A 244 -16.53 7.01 -7.00
C ARG A 244 -16.33 6.95 -5.49
N TYR A 245 -17.29 7.46 -4.72
CA TYR A 245 -17.35 7.36 -3.26
C TYR A 245 -18.77 7.66 -2.75
N THR A 246 -19.10 7.18 -1.57
CA THR A 246 -20.28 7.58 -0.77
C THR A 246 -19.91 8.56 0.35
N TYR A 247 -18.65 8.59 0.73
CA TYR A 247 -18.10 9.51 1.72
C TYR A 247 -16.66 9.88 1.34
N ARG A 248 -16.31 11.15 1.53
CA ARG A 248 -14.92 11.64 1.50
C ARG A 248 -14.75 12.53 2.71
N LEU A 249 -13.69 12.29 3.50
CA LEU A 249 -13.33 13.20 4.59
C LEU A 249 -12.98 14.56 3.99
N ASN A 250 -13.60 15.64 4.47
CA ASN A 250 -13.33 16.97 3.95
C ASN A 250 -11.98 17.46 4.48
N GLU A 251 -11.20 18.11 3.62
CA GLU A 251 -9.89 18.65 4.01
C GLU A 251 -10.04 19.72 5.12
N ASP A 252 -11.17 20.41 5.19
CA ASP A 252 -11.48 21.38 6.26
C ASP A 252 -11.73 20.74 7.64
N GLU A 253 -11.89 19.42 7.75
CA GLU A 253 -12.15 18.73 9.03
C GLU A 253 -10.91 18.58 9.92
N TYR A 254 -9.72 18.79 9.36
CA TYR A 254 -8.44 18.76 10.08
C TYR A 254 -7.49 19.78 9.48
N GLU A 255 -6.53 20.32 10.22
CA GLU A 255 -5.43 21.08 9.62
C GLU A 255 -4.11 20.32 9.65
N ASN A 256 -3.87 19.55 10.71
CA ASN A 256 -2.61 18.86 11.00
C ASN A 256 -2.83 17.39 11.35
N LEU A 257 -1.75 16.64 11.54
CA LEU A 257 -1.83 15.20 11.77
C LEU A 257 -2.51 14.82 13.09
N TRP A 258 -2.45 15.67 14.11
CA TRP A 258 -3.18 15.45 15.36
C TRP A 258 -4.69 15.42 15.13
N GLU A 259 -5.21 16.43 14.44
CA GLU A 259 -6.64 16.51 14.09
C GLU A 259 -7.04 15.43 13.08
N CYS A 260 -6.17 15.16 12.09
CA CYS A 260 -6.39 14.14 11.07
C CYS A 260 -6.58 12.74 11.67
N TYR A 261 -5.79 12.41 12.71
CA TYR A 261 -5.92 11.13 13.41
C TYR A 261 -7.35 10.94 13.94
N PHE A 262 -7.89 11.92 14.68
CA PHE A 262 -9.24 11.79 15.25
C PHE A 262 -10.34 11.82 14.19
N ALA A 263 -10.18 12.65 13.16
CA ALA A 263 -11.11 12.70 12.03
C ALA A 263 -11.19 11.35 11.29
N CYS A 264 -10.04 10.76 10.96
CA CYS A 264 -9.96 9.44 10.34
C CYS A 264 -10.48 8.34 11.26
N PHE A 265 -10.04 8.32 12.53
CA PHE A 265 -10.38 7.28 13.47
C PHE A 265 -11.88 7.25 13.80
N LYS A 266 -12.53 8.42 13.87
CA LYS A 266 -13.99 8.54 14.02
C LYS A 266 -14.73 7.77 12.93
N ARG A 267 -14.26 7.86 11.68
CA ARG A 267 -14.86 7.13 10.56
C ARG A 267 -14.50 5.66 10.56
N LEU A 268 -13.23 5.34 10.78
CA LEU A 268 -12.74 3.96 10.77
C LEU A 268 -13.33 3.09 11.89
N ARG A 269 -13.63 3.69 13.05
CA ARG A 269 -14.30 3.01 14.17
C ARG A 269 -15.66 2.41 13.76
N THR A 270 -16.36 2.96 12.76
CA THR A 270 -17.66 2.42 12.29
C THR A 270 -17.52 1.20 11.40
N GLU A 271 -16.29 0.84 11.00
CA GLU A 271 -16.01 -0.28 10.10
C GLU A 271 -15.62 -1.57 10.81
N VAL A 272 -15.50 -1.53 12.13
CA VAL A 272 -15.21 -2.70 12.96
C VAL A 272 -16.17 -2.76 14.15
N ASP A 273 -16.51 -3.97 14.58
CA ASP A 273 -17.38 -4.14 15.73
C ASP A 273 -16.70 -3.64 17.02
N VAL A 274 -17.45 -2.91 17.83
CA VAL A 274 -16.99 -2.42 19.13
C VAL A 274 -17.55 -3.32 20.22
N GLU A 275 -16.70 -4.20 20.74
CA GLU A 275 -17.01 -4.98 21.94
C GLU A 275 -16.70 -4.13 23.18
N PHE A 276 -17.68 -3.95 24.06
CA PHE A 276 -17.44 -3.44 25.40
C PHE A 276 -16.94 -4.58 26.29
N LYS A 277 -15.73 -4.44 26.83
CA LYS A 277 -15.22 -5.33 27.87
C LYS A 277 -14.94 -4.53 29.12
N LEU A 278 -15.38 -5.03 30.27
CA LEU A 278 -14.96 -4.48 31.56
C LEU A 278 -13.51 -4.91 31.79
N SER A 279 -12.64 -3.96 32.08
CA SER A 279 -11.30 -4.23 32.58
C SER A 279 -11.38 -4.95 33.93
N THR A 280 -10.27 -5.51 34.39
CA THR A 280 -10.15 -6.10 35.72
C THR A 280 -10.50 -5.12 36.86
N GLU A 281 -10.46 -3.82 36.58
CA GLU A 281 -10.79 -2.74 37.52
C GLU A 281 -12.24 -2.23 37.34
N GLY A 282 -13.04 -2.85 36.47
CA GLY A 282 -14.45 -2.50 36.26
C GLY A 282 -14.69 -1.30 35.35
N PHE A 283 -13.66 -0.83 34.62
CA PHE A 283 -13.82 0.22 33.61
C PHE A 283 -14.17 -0.37 32.25
N GLY A 284 -15.06 0.27 31.49
CA GLY A 284 -15.33 -0.14 30.11
C GLY A 284 -14.13 0.14 29.21
N GLU A 285 -13.49 -0.90 28.68
CA GLU A 285 -12.52 -0.81 27.60
C GLU A 285 -13.24 -0.97 26.25
N GLU A 286 -13.31 0.12 25.49
CA GLU A 286 -13.76 0.14 24.09
C GLU A 286 -12.61 -0.26 23.13
N LEU A 287 -12.01 -1.43 23.31
CA LEU A 287 -10.92 -1.88 22.43
C LEU A 287 -11.09 -3.34 22.04
N SER A 288 -12.06 -3.59 21.15
CA SER A 288 -12.09 -4.84 20.39
C SER A 288 -10.79 -5.04 19.61
N PRO A 289 -10.40 -6.29 19.30
CA PRO A 289 -9.22 -6.54 18.48
C PRO A 289 -9.27 -5.79 17.13
N GLY A 290 -10.44 -5.71 16.50
CA GLY A 290 -10.61 -4.94 15.24
C GLY A 290 -10.22 -3.46 15.40
N LEU A 291 -10.67 -2.81 16.49
CA LEU A 291 -10.30 -1.42 16.78
C LEU A 291 -8.81 -1.25 17.06
N LYS A 292 -8.20 -2.17 17.81
CA LYS A 292 -6.75 -2.15 18.09
C LYS A 292 -5.94 -2.24 16.78
N ALA A 293 -6.31 -3.12 15.87
CA ALA A 293 -5.66 -3.29 14.58
C ALA A 293 -5.81 -2.05 13.67
N VAL A 294 -7.03 -1.50 13.58
CA VAL A 294 -7.31 -0.29 12.79
C VAL A 294 -6.59 0.94 13.33
N ARG A 295 -6.56 1.09 14.67
CA ARG A 295 -5.80 2.17 15.32
C ARG A 295 -4.32 2.07 15.01
N GLU A 296 -3.74 0.87 15.15
CA GLU A 296 -2.33 0.62 14.86
C GLU A 296 -2.01 0.86 13.37
N ALA A 297 -2.88 0.41 12.46
CA ALA A 297 -2.75 0.66 11.02
C ALA A 297 -2.76 2.15 10.68
N LEU A 298 -3.70 2.92 11.26
CA LEU A 298 -3.78 4.37 11.07
C LEU A 298 -2.52 5.07 11.60
N ILE A 299 -2.08 4.73 12.82
CA ILE A 299 -0.88 5.34 13.41
C ILE A 299 0.37 5.03 12.59
N ASN A 300 0.54 3.78 12.17
CA ASN A 300 1.65 3.36 11.32
C ASN A 300 1.62 4.12 9.99
N MET A 301 0.45 4.29 9.40
CA MET A 301 0.27 5.12 8.20
C MET A 301 0.79 6.56 8.45
N LEU A 302 0.37 7.21 9.54
CA LEU A 302 0.78 8.60 9.82
C LEU A 302 2.28 8.74 10.16
N MET A 303 2.87 7.82 10.92
CA MET A 303 4.28 7.95 11.32
C MET A 303 5.27 7.49 10.25
N HIS A 304 4.84 6.67 9.28
CA HIS A 304 5.71 6.13 8.22
C HIS A 304 5.51 6.74 6.83
N ALA A 305 4.57 7.69 6.65
CA ALA A 305 4.35 8.35 5.36
C ALA A 305 5.54 9.24 4.94
N ASP A 306 5.81 9.27 3.62
CA ASP A 306 6.69 10.26 3.00
C ASP A 306 5.93 11.55 2.65
N TYR A 307 5.88 12.48 3.60
CA TYR A 307 5.17 13.76 3.45
C TYR A 307 5.82 14.74 2.45
N PHE A 308 7.00 14.43 1.93
CA PHE A 308 7.68 15.22 0.89
C PHE A 308 7.47 14.65 -0.52
N SER A 309 6.71 13.55 -0.63
CA SER A 309 6.29 12.99 -1.91
C SER A 309 5.14 13.81 -2.51
N PRO A 310 5.07 13.98 -3.84
CA PRO A 310 3.88 14.54 -4.49
C PRO A 310 2.67 13.59 -4.43
N ALA A 311 2.88 12.30 -4.10
CA ALA A 311 1.80 11.38 -3.78
C ALA A 311 1.32 11.59 -2.34
N HIS A 312 0.02 11.48 -2.12
CA HIS A 312 -0.62 11.66 -0.81
C HIS A 312 -1.03 10.31 -0.21
N SER A 313 -0.97 10.22 1.12
CA SER A 313 -1.47 9.06 1.84
C SER A 313 -3.00 8.94 1.68
N ARG A 314 -3.51 7.71 1.57
CA ARG A 314 -4.95 7.46 1.31
C ARG A 314 -5.48 6.30 2.11
N ILE A 315 -6.68 6.47 2.63
CA ILE A 315 -7.50 5.44 3.26
C ILE A 315 -8.69 5.18 2.35
N ARG A 316 -8.89 3.93 1.94
CA ARG A 316 -10.06 3.54 1.15
C ARG A 316 -10.82 2.45 1.87
N ILE A 317 -12.07 2.72 2.18
CA ILE A 317 -13.00 1.79 2.81
C ILE A 317 -13.86 1.20 1.70
N PHE A 318 -13.54 -0.02 1.27
CA PHE A 318 -14.34 -0.81 0.35
C PHE A 318 -15.35 -1.67 1.11
N SER A 319 -16.29 -2.27 0.40
CA SER A 319 -17.33 -3.11 1.01
C SER A 319 -16.80 -4.39 1.67
N ASN A 320 -15.59 -4.83 1.34
CA ASN A 320 -14.97 -6.04 1.87
C ASN A 320 -13.55 -5.85 2.45
N HIS A 321 -13.03 -4.63 2.46
CA HIS A 321 -11.70 -4.35 3.05
C HIS A 321 -11.46 -2.87 3.28
N ILE A 322 -10.48 -2.57 4.12
CA ILE A 322 -9.92 -1.22 4.30
C ILE A 322 -8.49 -1.23 3.75
N GLU A 323 -8.18 -0.30 2.84
CA GLU A 323 -6.81 -0.06 2.34
C GLU A 323 -6.20 1.17 3.00
N PHE A 324 -4.97 1.04 3.50
CA PHE A 324 -4.13 2.14 3.93
C PHE A 324 -2.93 2.24 2.98
N TYR A 325 -2.84 3.33 2.23
CA TYR A 325 -1.77 3.62 1.28
C TYR A 325 -0.88 4.73 1.80
N ASN A 326 0.43 4.52 1.71
CA ASN A 326 1.45 5.54 1.95
C ASN A 326 2.42 5.67 0.78
N PRO A 327 2.83 6.90 0.45
CA PRO A 327 4.08 7.11 -0.27
C PRO A 327 5.29 6.78 0.64
N GLY A 328 6.35 6.29 0.02
CA GLY A 328 7.57 5.79 0.65
C GLY A 328 7.56 4.27 0.86
N GLY A 329 8.64 3.59 0.44
CA GLY A 329 8.84 2.17 0.66
C GLY A 329 9.26 1.81 2.09
N LEU A 330 9.46 0.52 2.36
CA LEU A 330 9.98 0.06 3.65
C LEU A 330 11.50 0.31 3.74
N PRO A 331 12.03 0.67 4.92
CA PRO A 331 13.47 0.90 5.09
C PRO A 331 14.32 -0.39 5.01
N LYS A 332 13.67 -1.56 5.15
CA LYS A 332 14.25 -2.90 5.10
C LYS A 332 13.21 -3.90 4.56
N PRO A 333 13.63 -5.08 4.09
CA PRO A 333 12.70 -6.16 3.74
C PRO A 333 11.70 -6.45 4.87
N LEU A 334 10.46 -6.77 4.51
CA LEU A 334 9.37 -6.98 5.48
C LEU A 334 9.69 -8.12 6.44
N GLU A 335 10.31 -9.19 5.96
CA GLU A 335 10.70 -10.36 6.73
C GLU A 335 11.69 -9.98 7.85
N GLU A 336 12.64 -9.09 7.55
CA GLU A 336 13.58 -8.60 8.55
C GLU A 336 12.93 -7.72 9.61
N LEU A 337 11.95 -6.91 9.20
CA LEU A 337 11.20 -6.04 10.12
C LEU A 337 10.25 -6.83 11.02
N LYS A 338 9.77 -7.99 10.56
CA LYS A 338 8.94 -8.90 11.37
C LYS A 338 9.76 -9.78 12.32
N LEU A 339 10.94 -10.25 11.89
CA LEU A 339 11.74 -11.21 12.67
C LEU A 339 12.57 -10.55 13.78
N LYS A 340 12.96 -9.29 13.58
CA LYS A 340 13.77 -8.54 14.53
C LYS A 340 12.84 -7.50 15.13
N ASP A 341 12.82 -7.34 16.46
CA ASP A 341 12.06 -6.29 17.17
C ASP A 341 12.56 -4.86 16.83
N LEU A 342 12.56 -4.51 15.54
CA LEU A 342 13.15 -3.32 14.95
C LEU A 342 12.05 -2.35 14.57
N SER A 343 11.92 -1.27 15.34
CA SER A 343 11.09 -0.12 14.98
C SER A 343 11.95 0.98 14.38
N ILE A 344 11.90 1.14 13.05
CA ILE A 344 12.62 2.21 12.33
C ILE A 344 11.59 3.18 11.70
N PRO A 345 11.11 4.20 12.44
CA PRO A 345 10.13 5.14 11.92
C PRO A 345 10.72 6.08 10.87
N ARG A 346 9.98 6.31 9.77
CA ARG A 346 10.35 7.32 8.76
C ARG A 346 10.32 8.72 9.37
N ASN A 347 9.37 8.96 10.28
CA ASN A 347 9.23 10.22 11.01
C ASN A 347 9.34 10.01 12.54
N PRO A 348 10.57 9.97 13.12
CA PRO A 348 10.75 9.71 14.55
C PRO A 348 10.12 10.76 15.47
N VAL A 349 9.99 12.02 15.04
CA VAL A 349 9.29 13.05 15.84
C VAL A 349 7.80 12.71 15.94
N LEU A 350 7.16 12.32 14.83
CA LEU A 350 5.75 11.90 14.84
C LEU A 350 5.54 10.64 15.68
N ALA A 351 6.45 9.66 15.55
CA ALA A 351 6.44 8.45 16.36
C ALA A 351 6.50 8.78 17.87
N LYS A 352 7.40 9.69 18.26
CA LYS A 352 7.52 10.16 19.64
C LYS A 352 6.23 10.82 20.13
N LEU A 353 5.62 11.68 19.33
CA LEU A 353 4.36 12.36 19.69
C LEU A 353 3.24 11.34 19.95
N PHE A 354 3.02 10.36 19.05
CA PHE A 354 2.00 9.33 19.30
C PHE A 354 2.31 8.43 20.51
N ARG A 355 3.59 8.16 20.80
CA ARG A 355 4.01 7.36 21.97
C ARG A 355 3.74 8.07 23.29
N MET A 356 4.00 9.37 23.35
CA MET A 356 3.84 10.17 24.57
C MET A 356 2.39 10.21 25.07
N VAL A 357 1.42 10.10 24.16
CA VAL A 357 -0.01 10.01 24.47
C VAL A 357 -0.55 8.57 24.53
N LYS A 358 0.33 7.55 24.48
CA LYS A 358 -0.03 6.12 24.45
C LYS A 358 -0.99 5.71 23.32
N LEU A 359 -1.00 6.46 22.23
CA LEU A 359 -1.65 6.01 21.00
C LEU A 359 -0.79 4.98 20.28
N ALA A 360 0.54 5.15 20.34
CA ALA A 360 1.53 4.19 19.87
C ALA A 360 2.36 3.63 21.03
N GLU A 361 2.97 2.46 20.85
CA GLU A 361 3.95 1.91 21.80
C GLU A 361 5.40 2.05 21.30
N ASN A 362 6.36 1.80 22.20
CA ASN A 362 7.79 1.96 21.93
C ASN A 362 8.42 0.79 21.17
N ALA A 363 7.76 -0.36 21.12
CA ALA A 363 8.35 -1.62 20.67
C ALA A 363 7.91 -2.01 19.25
N GLY A 364 8.80 -2.71 18.51
CA GLY A 364 8.66 -3.11 17.10
C GLY A 364 7.51 -4.06 16.76
N TYR A 365 6.53 -4.23 17.64
CA TYR A 365 5.39 -5.13 17.50
C TYR A 365 4.24 -4.56 16.66
N GLY A 366 4.45 -3.47 15.90
CA GLY A 366 3.37 -2.82 15.15
C GLY A 366 2.73 -3.75 14.12
N PHE A 367 3.56 -4.50 13.38
CA PHE A 367 3.09 -5.54 12.46
C PHE A 367 2.36 -6.66 13.21
N ASP A 368 2.97 -7.21 14.26
CA ASP A 368 2.38 -8.29 15.06
C ASP A 368 1.04 -7.88 15.69
N LYS A 369 0.88 -6.62 16.11
CA LYS A 369 -0.38 -6.11 16.64
C LYS A 369 -1.45 -6.04 15.58
N ILE A 370 -1.13 -5.53 14.39
CA ILE A 370 -2.10 -5.50 13.30
C ILE A 370 -2.51 -6.95 12.97
N GLU A 371 -1.54 -7.85 12.79
CA GLU A 371 -1.79 -9.24 12.41
C GLU A 371 -2.56 -10.02 13.47
N SER A 372 -2.09 -10.03 14.72
CA SER A 372 -2.70 -10.77 15.81
C SER A 372 -4.09 -10.26 16.17
N ASN A 373 -4.29 -8.94 16.23
CA ASN A 373 -5.60 -8.37 16.54
C ASN A 373 -6.57 -8.52 15.37
N TRP A 374 -6.11 -8.34 14.11
CA TRP A 374 -6.97 -8.53 12.94
C TRP A 374 -7.35 -10.01 12.75
N TYR A 375 -6.42 -10.93 12.94
CA TYR A 375 -6.70 -12.36 12.93
C TYR A 375 -7.66 -12.75 14.07
N SER A 376 -7.49 -12.18 15.26
CA SER A 376 -8.41 -12.42 16.38
C SER A 376 -9.82 -11.94 16.07
N TYR A 377 -9.96 -10.80 15.41
CA TYR A 377 -11.22 -10.19 15.00
C TYR A 377 -11.90 -10.94 13.84
N ASN A 378 -11.21 -11.10 12.71
CA ASN A 378 -11.84 -11.55 11.47
C ASN A 378 -11.37 -12.93 10.97
N LYS A 379 -10.39 -13.56 11.62
CA LYS A 379 -9.74 -14.81 11.17
C LYS A 379 -9.13 -14.71 9.77
N SER A 380 -8.76 -13.50 9.36
CA SER A 380 -8.02 -13.22 8.13
C SER A 380 -6.67 -12.57 8.44
N ALA A 381 -5.70 -12.78 7.57
CA ALA A 381 -4.41 -12.10 7.64
C ALA A 381 -4.48 -10.77 6.88
N PRO A 382 -3.82 -9.71 7.35
CA PRO A 382 -3.54 -8.52 6.56
C PRO A 382 -2.74 -8.84 5.30
N GLU A 383 -2.99 -8.12 4.21
CA GLU A 383 -2.19 -8.17 2.98
C GLU A 383 -1.31 -6.92 2.88
N TYR A 384 -0.03 -7.10 2.60
CA TYR A 384 0.92 -6.02 2.33
C TYR A 384 1.31 -6.05 0.85
N VAL A 385 1.01 -4.99 0.12
CA VAL A 385 1.52 -4.77 -1.24
C VAL A 385 2.64 -3.75 -1.13
N LEU A 386 3.86 -4.20 -1.41
CA LEU A 386 5.08 -3.42 -1.27
C LEU A 386 5.61 -3.08 -2.66
N ASP A 387 5.82 -1.80 -2.91
CA ASP A 387 6.59 -1.32 -4.06
C ASP A 387 7.84 -0.58 -3.54
N PHE A 388 8.74 -0.22 -4.46
CA PHE A 388 9.96 0.51 -4.15
C PHE A 388 9.66 1.84 -3.42
N ASP A 389 8.60 2.53 -3.84
CA ASP A 389 8.27 3.89 -3.41
C ASP A 389 6.93 4.00 -2.67
N SER A 390 6.28 2.87 -2.35
CA SER A 390 4.97 2.90 -1.70
C SER A 390 4.61 1.59 -0.99
N ILE A 391 3.66 1.70 -0.05
CA ILE A 391 3.15 0.58 0.73
C ILE A 391 1.62 0.66 0.75
N ILE A 392 0.96 -0.48 0.54
CA ILE A 392 -0.47 -0.66 0.79
C ILE A 392 -0.67 -1.77 1.82
N LEU A 393 -1.39 -1.46 2.89
CA LEU A 393 -1.92 -2.44 3.85
C LEU A 393 -3.40 -2.63 3.58
N LYS A 394 -3.83 -3.87 3.35
CA LYS A 394 -5.26 -4.23 3.21
C LYS A 394 -5.73 -5.07 4.39
N LEU A 395 -6.80 -4.62 5.01
CA LEU A 395 -7.50 -5.29 6.09
C LEU A 395 -8.85 -5.81 5.57
N TYR A 396 -8.91 -7.07 5.14
CA TYR A 396 -10.14 -7.68 4.65
C TYR A 396 -11.17 -7.85 5.76
N THR A 397 -12.38 -7.34 5.55
CA THR A 397 -13.54 -7.43 6.45
C THR A 397 -14.50 -8.51 5.96
N LYS A 398 -15.26 -9.11 6.89
CA LYS A 398 -16.44 -9.91 6.49
C LYS A 398 -17.50 -8.97 5.89
N PRO A 399 -18.28 -9.43 4.90
CA PRO A 399 -19.42 -8.66 4.45
C PRO A 399 -20.33 -8.39 5.65
N LYS A 400 -20.60 -7.12 5.94
CA LYS A 400 -21.62 -6.75 6.93
C LYS A 400 -22.93 -7.37 6.45
N ALA A 401 -23.52 -8.27 7.25
CA ALA A 401 -24.92 -8.65 7.05
C ALA A 401 -25.72 -7.35 7.11
N VAL A 402 -26.43 -7.01 6.04
CA VAL A 402 -27.22 -5.79 5.99
C VAL A 402 -28.37 -5.95 7.00
N SER A 403 -28.18 -5.46 8.22
CA SER A 403 -29.24 -5.35 9.22
C SER A 403 -30.19 -4.26 8.76
N SER A 404 -31.44 -4.64 8.54
CA SER A 404 -32.53 -3.87 7.92
C SER A 404 -33.12 -2.74 8.78
N GLU A 405 -32.34 -2.09 9.66
CA GLU A 405 -32.93 -1.19 10.68
C GLU A 405 -32.38 0.25 10.71
N GLN A 406 -31.55 0.67 9.74
CA GLN A 406 -31.04 2.07 9.70
C GLN A 406 -31.21 2.78 8.33
N ALA A 407 -32.08 2.26 7.46
CA ALA A 407 -32.36 2.84 6.15
C ALA A 407 -33.76 3.49 6.05
N GLU A 408 -34.39 3.86 7.17
CA GLU A 408 -35.77 4.40 7.15
C GLU A 408 -35.90 5.92 6.97
N ASN A 409 -34.80 6.71 6.92
CA ASN A 409 -34.95 8.18 6.87
C ASN A 409 -34.48 8.89 5.61
N ASP A 410 -33.75 8.27 4.68
CA ASP A 410 -33.32 8.94 3.45
C ASP A 410 -33.52 8.07 2.22
N GLY A 411 -34.62 8.29 1.49
CA GLY A 411 -34.74 7.80 0.12
C GLY A 411 -36.10 7.23 -0.26
N LYS A 412 -37.18 8.02 -0.16
CA LYS A 412 -38.43 7.77 -0.91
C LYS A 412 -38.17 7.92 -2.42
N MET A 413 -37.50 6.96 -3.05
CA MET A 413 -37.48 6.69 -4.49
C MET A 413 -36.59 5.46 -4.77
N SER A 414 -37.20 4.26 -4.84
CA SER A 414 -36.76 3.07 -5.64
C SER A 414 -37.17 1.70 -5.05
N GLU A 415 -37.93 1.68 -3.95
CA GLU A 415 -38.27 0.45 -3.21
C GLU A 415 -39.11 -0.58 -3.98
N ARG A 416 -39.77 -0.19 -5.09
CA ARG A 416 -40.55 -1.12 -5.91
C ARG A 416 -39.73 -2.01 -6.85
N CYS A 417 -38.49 -1.68 -7.19
CA CYS A 417 -37.73 -2.44 -8.20
C CYS A 417 -36.75 -3.48 -7.64
N ARG A 418 -36.26 -3.35 -6.39
CA ARG A 418 -35.23 -4.26 -5.85
C ARG A 418 -35.78 -5.59 -5.34
N ILE A 419 -37.02 -5.62 -4.85
CA ILE A 419 -37.63 -6.80 -4.22
C ILE A 419 -38.07 -7.84 -5.26
N ASP A 420 -38.37 -7.43 -6.49
CA ASP A 420 -38.93 -8.31 -7.53
C ASP A 420 -37.86 -9.09 -8.32
N VAL A 421 -36.67 -8.50 -8.54
CA VAL A 421 -35.61 -9.11 -9.37
C VAL A 421 -35.00 -10.36 -8.70
N GLY A 422 -34.86 -10.38 -7.37
CA GLY A 422 -34.31 -11.51 -6.63
C GLY A 422 -35.21 -12.75 -6.68
N THR A 423 -36.49 -12.57 -6.38
CA THR A 423 -37.53 -13.62 -6.45
C THR A 423 -37.69 -14.15 -7.89
N MET A 424 -37.62 -13.25 -8.89
CA MET A 424 -37.69 -13.63 -10.29
C MET A 424 -36.44 -14.42 -10.74
N SER A 425 -35.25 -14.05 -10.26
CA SER A 425 -33.99 -14.75 -10.55
C SER A 425 -34.01 -16.21 -10.07
N GLU A 426 -34.54 -16.47 -8.87
CA GLU A 426 -34.72 -17.84 -8.37
C GLU A 426 -35.67 -18.64 -9.27
N ARG A 427 -36.83 -18.07 -9.60
CA ARG A 427 -37.80 -18.72 -10.49
C ARG A 427 -37.25 -19.01 -11.88
N ILE A 428 -36.43 -18.11 -12.44
CA ILE A 428 -35.80 -18.30 -13.75
C ILE A 428 -34.73 -19.40 -13.70
N ARG A 429 -33.94 -19.49 -12.62
CA ARG A 429 -32.99 -20.59 -12.43
C ARG A 429 -33.66 -21.95 -12.45
N GLU A 430 -34.85 -22.05 -11.85
CA GLU A 430 -35.64 -23.29 -11.80
C GLU A 430 -36.32 -23.63 -13.13
N VAL A 431 -36.96 -22.64 -13.78
CA VAL A 431 -37.79 -22.88 -14.97
C VAL A 431 -36.97 -22.94 -16.26
N VAL A 432 -35.95 -22.09 -16.39
CA VAL A 432 -35.22 -21.86 -17.67
C VAL A 432 -33.74 -22.25 -17.56
N GLY A 433 -33.18 -22.20 -16.36
CA GLY A 433 -31.82 -22.64 -16.06
C GLY A 433 -30.83 -21.51 -15.81
N LYS A 434 -29.68 -21.85 -15.22
CA LYS A 434 -28.66 -20.91 -14.73
C LYS A 434 -28.12 -19.93 -15.78
N ASN A 435 -28.01 -20.37 -17.05
CA ASN A 435 -27.51 -19.50 -18.11
C ASN A 435 -28.53 -18.42 -18.50
N ALA A 436 -29.82 -18.76 -18.49
CA ALA A 436 -30.90 -17.80 -18.75
C ALA A 436 -31.06 -16.81 -17.58
N ASP A 437 -30.88 -17.27 -16.34
CA ASP A 437 -30.84 -16.38 -15.17
C ASP A 437 -29.70 -15.36 -15.24
N ALA A 438 -28.48 -15.78 -15.61
CA ALA A 438 -27.37 -14.86 -15.80
C ALA A 438 -27.68 -13.79 -16.87
N VAL A 439 -28.31 -14.18 -17.98
CA VAL A 439 -28.76 -13.25 -19.03
C VAL A 439 -29.85 -12.32 -18.50
N PHE A 440 -30.81 -12.83 -17.72
CA PHE A 440 -31.87 -12.04 -17.12
C PHE A 440 -31.34 -10.97 -16.16
N LEU A 441 -30.40 -11.31 -15.28
CA LEU A 441 -29.79 -10.36 -14.34
C LEU A 441 -29.08 -9.22 -15.07
N ILE A 442 -28.40 -9.53 -16.18
CA ILE A 442 -27.75 -8.52 -17.02
C ILE A 442 -28.80 -7.62 -17.69
N LEU A 443 -29.85 -8.21 -18.28
CA LEU A 443 -30.96 -7.44 -18.88
C LEU A 443 -31.72 -6.57 -17.86
N ALA A 444 -31.86 -7.04 -16.61
CA ALA A 444 -32.48 -6.28 -15.52
C ALA A 444 -31.64 -5.06 -15.11
N SER A 445 -30.32 -5.19 -15.13
CA SER A 445 -29.39 -4.10 -14.83
C SER A 445 -29.23 -3.11 -15.99
N ASN A 446 -29.38 -3.58 -17.23
CA ASN A 446 -29.24 -2.76 -18.43
C ASN A 446 -30.19 -3.24 -19.55
N PRO A 447 -31.43 -2.71 -19.62
CA PRO A 447 -32.44 -3.10 -20.62
C PRO A 447 -32.05 -2.90 -22.10
N HIS A 448 -31.03 -2.08 -22.38
CA HIS A 448 -30.62 -1.70 -23.74
C HIS A 448 -29.40 -2.47 -24.26
N ILE A 449 -28.82 -3.36 -23.45
CA ILE A 449 -27.61 -4.10 -23.83
C ILE A 449 -27.85 -5.03 -25.03
N SER A 450 -26.87 -5.13 -25.93
CA SER A 450 -26.94 -6.00 -27.11
C SER A 450 -26.58 -7.45 -26.75
N ALA A 451 -27.14 -8.41 -27.48
CA ALA A 451 -26.83 -9.84 -27.29
C ALA A 451 -25.32 -10.13 -27.43
N GLU A 452 -24.63 -9.42 -28.32
CA GLU A 452 -23.17 -9.49 -28.49
C GLU A 452 -22.42 -9.04 -27.24
N ARG A 453 -22.84 -7.94 -26.59
CA ARG A 453 -22.21 -7.46 -25.36
C ARG A 453 -22.44 -8.41 -24.18
N ILE A 454 -23.66 -8.93 -24.04
CA ILE A 454 -23.95 -9.96 -23.03
C ILE A 454 -23.04 -11.19 -23.27
N ALA A 455 -22.84 -11.58 -24.53
CA ALA A 455 -22.01 -12.73 -24.88
C ALA A 455 -20.57 -12.57 -24.40
N ASN A 456 -20.01 -11.35 -24.55
CA ASN A 456 -18.69 -11.01 -24.05
C ASN A 456 -18.61 -10.98 -22.51
N GLU A 457 -19.65 -10.51 -21.82
CA GLU A 457 -19.68 -10.45 -20.35
C GLU A 457 -19.73 -11.82 -19.69
N ILE A 458 -20.48 -12.78 -20.26
CA ILE A 458 -20.62 -14.13 -19.70
C ILE A 458 -19.74 -15.18 -20.39
N ASN A 459 -18.84 -14.74 -21.27
CA ASN A 459 -17.91 -15.57 -22.05
C ASN A 459 -18.62 -16.73 -22.78
N LYS A 460 -19.65 -16.40 -23.56
CA LYS A 460 -20.43 -17.34 -24.39
C LYS A 460 -20.53 -16.83 -25.83
N SER A 461 -20.91 -17.69 -26.76
CA SER A 461 -21.19 -17.25 -28.13
C SER A 461 -22.48 -16.43 -28.20
N GLN A 462 -22.53 -15.43 -29.09
CA GLN A 462 -23.73 -14.63 -29.33
C GLN A 462 -24.97 -15.49 -29.61
N ARG A 463 -24.80 -16.57 -30.39
CA ARG A 463 -25.86 -17.57 -30.67
C ARG A 463 -26.40 -18.25 -29.41
N THR A 464 -25.55 -18.44 -28.39
CA THR A 464 -25.98 -18.97 -27.09
C THR A 464 -26.84 -17.96 -26.36
N ILE A 465 -26.43 -16.69 -26.33
CA ILE A 465 -27.20 -15.61 -25.69
C ILE A 465 -28.56 -15.42 -26.36
N GLU A 466 -28.60 -15.36 -27.69
CA GLU A 466 -29.85 -15.22 -28.43
C GLU A 466 -30.82 -16.35 -28.12
N ARG A 467 -30.32 -17.58 -27.98
CA ARG A 467 -31.11 -18.73 -27.54
C ARG A 467 -31.62 -18.57 -26.11
N GLU A 468 -30.78 -18.12 -25.17
CA GLU A 468 -31.22 -17.94 -23.78
C GLU A 468 -32.20 -16.76 -23.63
N ILE A 469 -32.04 -15.67 -24.39
CA ILE A 469 -33.02 -14.56 -24.48
C ILE A 469 -34.36 -15.08 -25.01
N GLU A 470 -34.36 -15.91 -26.05
CA GLU A 470 -35.59 -16.46 -26.60
C GLU A 470 -36.30 -17.39 -25.61
N LYS A 471 -35.55 -18.14 -24.79
CA LYS A 471 -36.14 -18.93 -23.70
C LYS A 471 -36.79 -18.05 -22.63
N LEU A 472 -36.12 -16.97 -22.20
CA LEU A 472 -36.68 -16.01 -21.23
C LEU A 472 -37.96 -15.37 -21.77
N ARG A 473 -37.98 -15.04 -23.07
CA ARG A 473 -39.13 -14.47 -23.75
C ARG A 473 -40.28 -15.47 -23.87
N SER A 474 -39.97 -16.70 -24.29
CA SER A 474 -40.96 -17.80 -24.43
C SER A 474 -41.58 -18.18 -23.08
N ALA A 475 -40.79 -18.14 -22.01
CA ALA A 475 -41.27 -18.36 -20.64
C ALA A 475 -41.95 -17.12 -20.02
N GLY A 476 -42.08 -16.03 -20.79
CA GLY A 476 -42.86 -14.85 -20.39
C GLY A 476 -42.19 -13.91 -19.41
N PHE A 477 -40.88 -14.06 -19.12
CA PHE A 477 -40.16 -13.21 -18.15
C PHE A 477 -39.75 -11.85 -18.72
N ILE A 478 -39.55 -11.75 -20.03
CA ILE A 478 -39.14 -10.52 -20.72
C ILE A 478 -39.89 -10.32 -22.03
N GLU A 479 -40.02 -9.06 -22.46
CA GLU A 479 -40.60 -8.67 -23.74
C GLU A 479 -39.74 -7.59 -24.40
N ARG A 480 -39.59 -7.64 -25.74
CA ARG A 480 -38.90 -6.59 -26.49
C ARG A 480 -39.87 -5.45 -26.79
N VAL A 481 -39.54 -4.24 -26.37
CA VAL A 481 -40.30 -3.02 -26.67
C VAL A 481 -39.51 -2.16 -27.67
N GLY A 482 -40.15 -1.80 -28.78
CA GLY A 482 -39.56 -0.97 -29.84
C GLY A 482 -38.91 -1.76 -30.99
N PRO A 483 -38.26 -1.06 -31.94
CA PRO A 483 -37.72 -1.66 -33.16
C PRO A 483 -36.55 -2.62 -32.90
N LYS A 484 -36.31 -3.55 -33.83
CA LYS A 484 -35.23 -4.56 -33.74
C LYS A 484 -33.85 -3.93 -33.47
N LEU A 485 -33.59 -2.79 -34.12
CA LEU A 485 -32.44 -1.92 -33.90
C LEU A 485 -32.90 -0.71 -33.07
N GLY A 486 -32.54 -0.66 -31.78
CA GLY A 486 -32.84 0.47 -30.90
C GLY A 486 -33.93 0.27 -29.83
N GLY A 487 -34.71 -0.82 -29.87
CA GLY A 487 -35.63 -1.19 -28.79
C GLY A 487 -34.92 -1.74 -27.54
N TYR A 488 -35.64 -1.86 -26.42
CA TYR A 488 -35.13 -2.35 -25.14
C TYR A 488 -35.93 -3.56 -24.61
N TRP A 489 -35.37 -4.27 -23.64
CA TRP A 489 -36.03 -5.42 -23.00
C TRP A 489 -36.76 -5.00 -21.72
N LYS A 490 -38.08 -5.20 -21.69
CA LYS A 490 -38.93 -4.96 -20.53
C LYS A 490 -39.13 -6.26 -19.74
N ILE A 491 -38.96 -6.23 -18.42
CA ILE A 491 -39.26 -7.36 -17.54
C ILE A 491 -40.78 -7.43 -17.32
N LYS A 492 -41.35 -8.63 -17.46
CA LYS A 492 -42.76 -8.89 -17.12
C LYS A 492 -42.84 -9.36 -15.68
N THR A 493 -43.35 -8.48 -14.82
CA THR A 493 -43.81 -8.82 -13.48
C THR A 493 -45.18 -9.47 -13.67
N GLY A 494 -45.40 -10.66 -13.11
CA GLY A 494 -46.54 -11.52 -13.48
C GLY A 494 -47.91 -10.96 -13.09
N GLU A 495 -48.50 -10.13 -13.95
CA GLU A 495 -49.94 -9.92 -14.04
C GLU A 495 -50.33 -9.90 -15.53
N SER A 496 -50.95 -10.98 -15.98
CA SER A 496 -51.81 -10.93 -17.16
C SER A 496 -52.86 -12.03 -17.05
N SER A 497 -54.10 -11.68 -17.40
CA SER A 497 -55.32 -12.51 -17.51
C SER A 497 -56.09 -12.87 -16.23
N LYS A 498 -56.90 -11.90 -15.77
CA LYS A 498 -58.32 -12.14 -15.47
C LYS A 498 -59.15 -10.96 -16.02
N GLU A 499 -59.60 -11.11 -17.26
CA GLU A 499 -60.89 -10.55 -17.68
C GLU A 499 -61.87 -11.73 -17.84
N VAL A 500 -63.16 -11.43 -17.76
CA VAL A 500 -64.36 -12.30 -17.60
C VAL A 500 -64.65 -12.63 -16.13
N GLU A 501 -65.73 -12.18 -15.50
CA GLU A 501 -67.01 -11.61 -15.98
C GLU A 501 -67.17 -10.09 -15.83
#